data_AF-A0A822XXP5-F1
#
_entry.id   AF-A0A822XXP5-F1
#
_cell.length_a   1.000
_cell.length_b   1.000
_cell.length_c   1.000
_cell.angle_alpha   90.00
_cell.angle_beta   90.00
_cell.angle_gamma   90.00
#
_symmetry.space_group_name_H-M   'P 1'
#
loop_
_entity.id
_entity.type
_entity.pdbx_description
1 polymer ?
#
loop_
_entity_poly.entity_id
_entity_poly.type
_entity_poly.pdbx_seq_one_letter_code
_entity_poly.pdbx_strand_id
1 'polypeptide(L)'
;MALFHSSNSHLQSSNLVLILFHIFLFFSFFIVSATPLSFNYPKFPSDMADELEFQGDAYHSPSNTLALTIGEVDKPFNFSAGRVIYKKPIHLWDNATNNLTDFITHFSFLLFPFH
;
A
#
# COMPACT_ATOMS: atom_id res chain seq x y z
N MET A 1 -71.46 6.78 8.10
CA MET A 1 -70.52 7.61 7.31
C MET A 1 -69.11 7.23 7.73
N ALA A 2 -68.52 6.23 7.07
CA ALA A 2 -67.16 5.76 7.36
C ALA A 2 -66.36 5.96 6.08
N LEU A 3 -65.43 6.92 6.12
CA LEU A 3 -64.65 7.37 4.97
C LEU A 3 -63.47 6.44 4.72
N PHE A 4 -63.23 6.19 3.43
CA PHE A 4 -62.07 5.52 2.86
C PHE A 4 -60.76 6.12 3.38
N HIS A 5 -60.04 5.39 4.24
CA HIS A 5 -58.70 5.81 4.72
C HIS A 5 -57.59 4.77 4.43
N SER A 6 -57.93 3.62 3.82
CA SER A 6 -57.00 2.49 3.66
C SER A 6 -56.04 2.61 2.46
N SER A 7 -56.47 3.20 1.33
CA SER A 7 -55.62 3.25 0.12
C SER A 7 -54.43 4.22 0.24
N ASN A 8 -54.55 5.29 1.04
CA ASN A 8 -53.48 6.29 1.18
C ASN A 8 -52.30 5.79 2.01
N SER A 9 -52.53 4.94 3.02
CA SER A 9 -51.46 4.41 3.88
C SER A 9 -50.57 3.39 3.17
N HIS A 10 -51.13 2.56 2.29
CA HIS A 10 -50.38 1.58 1.50
C HIS A 10 -49.47 2.25 0.45
N LEU A 11 -49.97 3.31 -0.20
CA LEU A 11 -49.17 4.12 -1.14
C LEU A 11 -48.07 4.92 -0.40
N GLN A 12 -48.34 5.45 0.79
CA GLN A 12 -47.30 6.08 1.62
C GLN A 12 -46.21 5.10 2.05
N SER A 13 -46.58 3.87 2.44
CA SER A 13 -45.63 2.82 2.83
C SER A 13 -44.69 2.43 1.69
N SER A 14 -45.22 2.23 0.48
CA SER A 14 -44.42 1.92 -0.72
C SER A 14 -43.43 3.05 -1.07
N ASN A 15 -43.87 4.31 -1.00
CA ASN A 15 -43.00 5.46 -1.23
C ASN A 15 -41.89 5.58 -0.17
N LEU A 16 -42.18 5.28 1.10
CA LEU A 16 -41.18 5.24 2.17
C LEU A 16 -40.11 4.19 1.91
N VAL A 17 -40.50 2.99 1.49
CA VAL A 17 -39.55 1.91 1.15
C VAL A 17 -38.66 2.32 -0.03
N LEU A 18 -39.23 2.95 -1.07
CA LEU A 18 -38.46 3.46 -2.20
C LEU A 18 -37.48 4.56 -1.79
N ILE A 19 -37.89 5.48 -0.91
CA ILE A 19 -37.04 6.54 -0.38
C ILE A 19 -35.87 5.93 0.42
N LEU A 20 -36.15 5.00 1.32
CA LEU A 20 -35.12 4.31 2.11
C LEU A 20 -34.14 3.54 1.22
N PHE A 21 -34.61 2.92 0.14
CA PHE A 21 -33.77 2.24 -0.85
C PHE A 21 -32.84 3.22 -1.58
N HIS A 22 -33.35 4.39 -2.01
CA HIS A 22 -32.52 5.41 -2.65
C HIS A 22 -31.49 6.00 -1.68
N ILE A 23 -31.87 6.20 -0.42
CA ILE A 23 -30.95 6.64 0.64
C ILE A 23 -29.84 5.60 0.85
N PHE A 24 -30.20 4.31 0.91
CA PHE A 24 -29.22 3.23 1.05
C PHE A 24 -28.25 3.17 -0.14
N LEU A 25 -28.74 3.29 -1.38
CA LEU A 25 -27.89 3.34 -2.58
C LEU A 25 -27.01 4.59 -2.63
N PHE A 26 -27.52 5.73 -2.17
CA PHE A 26 -26.75 6.97 -2.06
C PHE A 26 -25.59 6.77 -1.07
N PHE A 27 -25.84 6.22 0.11
CA PHE A 27 -24.81 5.96 1.11
C PHE A 27 -23.83 4.85 0.73
N SER A 28 -24.23 3.85 -0.06
CA SER A 28 -23.31 2.80 -0.51
C SER A 28 -22.22 3.31 -1.47
N PHE A 29 -22.49 4.41 -2.19
CA PHE A 29 -21.51 5.09 -3.05
C PHE A 29 -20.43 5.87 -2.27
N PHE A 30 -20.67 6.20 -1.00
CA PHE A 30 -19.73 6.93 -0.14
C PHE A 30 -18.78 6.03 0.66
N ILE A 31 -18.76 4.73 0.40
CA ILE A 31 -17.71 3.87 0.97
C ILE A 31 -16.41 4.20 0.25
N VAL A 32 -15.66 5.14 0.80
CA VAL A 32 -14.26 5.38 0.45
C VAL A 32 -13.49 4.13 0.86
N SER A 33 -13.30 3.21 -0.08
CA SER A 33 -12.44 2.04 0.09
C SER A 33 -11.01 2.45 -0.25
N ALA A 34 -10.14 2.50 0.75
CA ALA A 34 -8.71 2.60 0.53
C ALA A 34 -8.14 1.19 0.32
N THR A 35 -7.49 0.93 -0.81
CA THR A 35 -6.74 -0.32 -1.02
C THR A 35 -5.31 -0.10 -0.51
N PRO A 36 -4.92 -0.67 0.65
CA PRO A 36 -3.57 -0.49 1.17
C PRO A 36 -2.55 -1.15 0.23
N LEU A 37 -1.41 -0.49 0.03
CA LEU A 37 -0.27 -1.08 -0.65
C LEU A 37 0.44 -2.04 0.31
N SER A 38 0.62 -3.30 -0.11
CA SER A 38 1.34 -4.30 0.67
C SER A 38 2.19 -5.17 -0.25
N PHE A 39 3.41 -5.47 0.19
CA PHE A 39 4.33 -6.39 -0.48
C PHE A 39 5.16 -7.15 0.55
N ASN A 40 5.60 -8.35 0.19
CA ASN A 40 6.43 -9.20 1.03
C ASN A 40 7.48 -9.91 0.17
N TYR A 41 8.76 -9.65 0.45
CA TYR A 41 9.90 -10.23 -0.24
C TYR A 41 10.73 -11.07 0.74
N PRO A 42 10.49 -12.40 0.82
CA PRO A 42 11.30 -13.27 1.68
C PRO A 42 12.73 -13.45 1.16
N LYS A 43 12.94 -13.21 -0.14
CA LYS A 43 14.23 -13.20 -0.85
C LYS A 43 14.16 -12.17 -1.97
N PHE A 44 15.33 -11.79 -2.47
CA PHE A 44 15.48 -10.89 -3.60
C PHE A 44 16.16 -11.68 -4.73
N PRO A 45 15.43 -12.18 -5.73
CA PRO A 45 16.00 -12.76 -6.95
C PRO A 45 16.42 -11.67 -7.96
N SER A 46 17.31 -12.04 -8.88
CA SER A 46 17.98 -11.09 -9.80
C SER A 46 17.06 -10.49 -10.86
N ASP A 47 15.84 -11.00 -11.01
CA ASP A 47 14.82 -10.55 -11.95
C ASP A 47 13.95 -9.39 -11.42
N MET A 48 14.31 -8.79 -10.29
CA MET A 48 13.59 -7.64 -9.70
C MET A 48 13.99 -6.27 -10.28
N ALA A 49 14.58 -6.24 -11.48
CA ALA A 49 15.07 -5.01 -12.11
C ALA A 49 13.97 -3.96 -12.33
N ASP A 50 12.71 -4.38 -12.50
CA ASP A 50 11.57 -3.47 -12.67
C ASP A 50 11.00 -2.94 -11.34
N GLU A 51 11.36 -3.57 -10.22
CA GLU A 51 10.84 -3.24 -8.88
C GLU A 51 11.84 -2.49 -8.03
N LEU A 52 13.13 -2.75 -8.22
CA LEU A 52 14.22 -2.20 -7.42
C LEU A 52 15.18 -1.37 -8.26
N GLU A 53 15.61 -0.25 -7.71
CA GLU A 53 16.67 0.59 -8.24
C GLU A 53 17.87 0.52 -7.30
N PHE A 54 19.01 0.13 -7.85
CA PHE A 54 20.28 0.05 -7.12
C PHE A 54 21.10 1.30 -7.42
N GLN A 55 21.65 1.91 -6.37
CA GLN A 55 22.46 3.13 -6.46
C GLN A 55 23.74 2.98 -5.63
N GLY A 56 24.81 3.63 -6.10
CA GLY A 56 26.13 3.53 -5.48
C GLY A 56 26.68 2.10 -5.60
N ASP A 57 27.20 1.59 -4.49
CA ASP A 57 27.82 0.26 -4.42
C ASP A 57 26.82 -0.88 -4.21
N ALA A 58 25.53 -0.60 -4.12
CA ALA A 58 24.54 -1.64 -3.86
C ALA A 58 24.42 -2.59 -5.05
N TYR A 59 24.34 -3.89 -4.77
CA TYR A 59 24.21 -4.91 -5.80
C TYR A 59 23.35 -6.09 -5.35
N HIS A 60 22.92 -6.85 -6.34
CA HIS A 60 22.21 -8.11 -6.12
C HIS A 60 23.20 -9.23 -5.77
N SER A 61 23.09 -9.80 -4.58
CA SER A 61 23.96 -10.91 -4.17
C SER A 61 23.53 -12.22 -4.84
N PRO A 62 24.47 -13.12 -5.21
CA PRO A 62 24.15 -14.47 -5.66
C PRO A 62 23.34 -15.31 -4.65
N SER A 63 23.33 -14.92 -3.37
CA SER A 63 22.53 -15.55 -2.30
C SER A 63 21.07 -15.11 -2.25
N ASN A 64 20.57 -14.40 -3.26
CA ASN A 64 19.24 -13.79 -3.30
C ASN A 64 18.97 -12.80 -2.15
N THR A 65 19.96 -11.96 -1.86
CA THR A 65 19.92 -10.90 -0.86
C THR A 65 20.37 -9.57 -1.48
N LEU A 66 19.98 -8.47 -0.86
CA LEU A 66 20.48 -7.14 -1.23
C LEU A 66 21.78 -6.87 -0.48
N ALA A 67 22.86 -6.59 -1.20
CA ALA A 67 24.11 -6.11 -0.62
C ALA A 67 24.18 -4.59 -0.81
N LEU A 68 24.38 -3.85 0.29
CA LEU A 68 24.42 -2.37 0.26
C LEU A 68 25.85 -1.82 0.15
N THR A 69 26.84 -2.60 0.59
CA THR A 69 28.24 -2.20 0.61
C THR A 69 29.11 -3.31 0.05
N ILE A 70 30.27 -2.95 -0.51
CA ILE A 70 31.25 -3.90 -1.03
C ILE A 70 31.98 -4.54 0.15
N GLY A 71 31.94 -5.87 0.25
CA GLY A 71 32.64 -6.66 1.26
C GLY A 71 33.82 -7.45 0.68
N GLU A 72 34.65 -6.82 -0.17
CA GLU A 72 35.83 -7.48 -0.73
C GLU A 72 37.02 -7.40 0.23
N VAL A 73 37.60 -8.55 0.56
CA VAL A 73 38.79 -8.70 1.42
C VAL A 73 40.04 -8.02 0.83
N ASP A 74 40.09 -7.88 -0.50
CA ASP A 74 41.31 -7.50 -1.23
C ASP A 74 41.31 -6.08 -1.81
N LYS A 75 40.28 -5.27 -1.55
CA LYS A 75 40.28 -3.85 -1.95
C LYS A 75 40.57 -2.97 -0.73
N PRO A 76 41.50 -2.00 -0.84
CA PRO A 76 41.74 -1.04 0.22
C PRO A 76 40.41 -0.34 0.55
N PHE A 77 40.16 -0.13 1.85
CA PHE A 77 38.95 0.46 2.42
C PHE A 77 38.61 1.80 1.77
N ASN A 78 37.93 1.72 0.63
CA ASN A 78 37.25 2.86 0.06
C ASN A 78 35.91 2.97 0.80
N PHE A 79 35.52 4.20 1.15
CA PHE A 79 34.20 4.48 1.70
C PHE A 79 33.13 3.84 0.81
N SER A 80 32.54 2.72 1.25
CA SER A 80 31.53 2.02 0.47
C SER A 80 30.14 2.47 0.92
N ALA A 81 29.35 2.89 -0.04
CA ALA A 81 28.01 3.38 0.19
C ALA A 81 27.10 3.00 -0.97
N GLY A 82 26.01 2.29 -0.64
CA GLY A 82 24.99 1.91 -1.60
C GLY A 82 23.59 2.00 -1.00
N ARG A 83 22.62 2.10 -1.89
CA ARG A 83 21.19 2.19 -1.56
C ARG A 83 20.38 1.38 -2.56
N VAL A 84 19.33 0.72 -2.08
CA VAL A 84 18.30 0.09 -2.91
C VAL A 84 16.97 0.79 -2.68
N ILE A 85 16.27 1.15 -3.75
CA ILE A 85 15.01 1.89 -3.73
C ILE A 85 13.91 1.05 -4.37
N TYR A 86 12.74 0.98 -3.74
CA TYR A 86 11.55 0.42 -4.37
C TYR A 86 10.96 1.42 -5.37
N LYS A 87 10.83 1.01 -6.63
CA LYS A 87 10.50 1.91 -7.75
C LYS A 87 9.04 2.39 -7.76
N LYS A 88 8.10 1.61 -7.22
CA LYS A 88 6.69 2.01 -7.24
C LYS A 88 6.44 3.09 -6.18
N PRO A 89 5.88 4.26 -6.56
CA PRO A 89 5.60 5.33 -5.61
C PRO A 89 4.70 4.86 -4.47
N ILE A 90 5.04 5.27 -3.25
CA ILE A 90 4.20 5.09 -2.06
C ILE A 90 3.57 6.44 -1.73
N HIS A 91 2.25 6.50 -1.77
CA HIS A 91 1.50 7.72 -1.47
C HIS A 91 1.41 7.90 0.05
N LEU A 92 2.20 8.80 0.62
CA LEU A 92 2.30 8.99 2.07
C LEU A 92 1.29 10.01 2.62
N TRP A 93 0.81 10.93 1.78
CA TRP A 93 -0.11 11.99 2.18
C TRP A 93 -0.88 12.55 0.98
N ASP A 94 -2.11 12.99 1.24
CA ASP A 94 -2.95 13.70 0.28
C ASP A 94 -3.24 15.11 0.79
N ASN A 95 -2.78 16.12 0.06
CA ASN A 95 -2.99 17.53 0.39
C ASN A 95 -4.46 17.96 0.28
N ALA A 96 -5.25 17.37 -0.62
CA ALA A 96 -6.64 17.78 -0.83
C ALA A 96 -7.54 17.36 0.34
N THR A 97 -7.24 16.22 0.95
CA THR A 97 -8.00 15.66 2.07
C THR A 97 -7.30 15.83 3.42
N ASN A 98 -6.03 16.26 3.44
CA ASN A 98 -5.13 16.22 4.59
C ASN A 98 -4.97 14.83 5.21
N ASN A 99 -5.25 13.77 4.44
CA ASN A 99 -5.11 12.40 4.91
C ASN A 99 -3.63 11.99 4.89
N LEU A 100 -3.20 11.32 5.96
CA LEU A 100 -1.88 10.70 6.08
C LEU A 100 -2.02 9.18 5.97
N THR A 101 -1.03 8.55 5.35
CA THR A 101 -0.96 7.09 5.26
C THR A 101 -0.07 6.54 6.36
N ASP A 102 -0.65 5.68 7.19
CA ASP A 102 0.10 4.87 8.15
C ASP A 102 0.78 3.71 7.43
N PHE A 103 2.02 3.39 7.82
CA PHE A 103 2.76 2.26 7.25
C PHE A 103 3.49 1.47 8.32
N ILE A 104 3.67 0.17 8.05
CA ILE A 104 4.44 -0.76 8.88
C ILE A 104 5.38 -1.50 7.94
N THR A 105 6.66 -1.59 8.30
CA THR A 105 7.66 -2.36 7.56
C THR A 105 8.41 -3.30 8.49
N HIS A 106 8.72 -4.49 8.00
CA HIS A 106 9.53 -5.48 8.68
C HIS A 106 10.62 -5.94 7.73
N PHE A 107 11.87 -5.92 8.18
CA PHE A 107 13.01 -6.41 7.41
C PHE A 107 14.02 -7.08 8.33
N SER A 108 14.81 -7.97 7.73
CA SER A 108 15.93 -8.64 8.39
C SER A 108 17.21 -8.25 7.68
N PHE A 109 18.29 -8.06 8.43
CA PHE A 109 19.61 -7.76 7.87
C PHE A 109 20.70 -8.54 8.59
N LEU A 110 21.83 -8.71 7.91
CA LEU A 110 23.05 -9.27 8.45
C LEU A 110 24.14 -8.20 8.36
N LEU A 111 24.91 -8.04 9.43
CA LEU A 111 26.10 -7.20 9.45
C LEU A 111 27.29 -8.11 9.77
N PHE A 112 28.19 -8.25 8.81
CA PHE A 112 29.42 -9.00 9.01
C PHE A 112 30.53 -8.03 9.44
N PRO A 113 31.23 -8.31 10.56
CA PRO A 113 32.40 -7.52 10.93
C PRO A 113 33.50 -7.71 9.89
N PHE A 114 34.26 -6.65 9.65
CA PHE A 114 35.48 -6.72 8.85
C PHE A 114 36.52 -7.57 9.58
N HIS A 115 37.18 -8.48 8.87
CA HIS A 115 38.26 -9.32 9.41
C HIS A 115 39.61 -8.92 8.82
#